data_AF-A0A941V8Z8-F1
#
_entry.id   AF-A0A941V8Z8-F1
#
_cell.length_a   1.000
_cell.length_b   1.000
_cell.length_c   1.000
_cell.angle_alpha   90.00
_cell.angle_beta   90.00
_cell.angle_gamma   90.00
#
_symmetry.space_group_name_H-M   'P 1'
#
loop_
_entity.id
_entity.type
_entity.pdbx_description
1 polymer ?
#
loop_
_entity_poly.entity_id
_entity_poly.type
_entity_poly.pdbx_seq_one_letter_code
_entity_poly.pdbx_strand_id
1 'polypeptide(L)'
;MTQSEPLPAQHPIHLGFCDPDLEQAYLTNALPRTQIQGRLALAVGGLIYVLMGLLDHWFVPPEHQAQMWAIRLGTVWITPVIFALTYTHCFVAYGHLMLVINGLVGGLGVIAMIHLLPLEAVSYYYPGLMLVTFYTYNFSGARFIHAFCVDLILITVYNLTLLGMQEVPSFILISHDFFIISANLMGGTVSYLGELQRRKLFLQERALEKERQLHLQRSLHDPLTGLPNRSLLYDRISQALSLSQREGVGNAAYFIDLDGFKQINDELGHEFGDRVLKTVAQRLREVVRETDTVSRLAGDEFFVLARGLEDAEEARQLARKMLARIGQKMPGMPGHLALSASIGVCLFPYPSASVAGIIDLADQAMYRAKRSGKSAFALVGEERD
;
A
#
# COMPACT_ATOMS: atom_id res chain seq x y z
N MET A 1 -0.39 -20.21 14.88
CA MET A 1 0.37 -20.55 13.65
C MET A 1 -0.49 -20.14 12.46
N THR A 2 -0.31 -18.91 11.99
CA THR A 2 -0.91 -18.46 10.73
C THR A 2 -0.23 -19.23 9.60
N GLN A 3 -0.99 -20.04 8.87
CA GLN A 3 -0.51 -20.61 7.62
C GLN A 3 -0.12 -19.43 6.73
N SER A 4 1.18 -19.27 6.45
CA SER A 4 1.63 -18.32 5.46
C SER A 4 1.02 -18.71 4.12
N GLU A 5 0.17 -17.84 3.57
CA GLU A 5 -0.25 -17.99 2.18
C GLU A 5 1.01 -18.18 1.31
N PRO A 6 1.00 -19.14 0.37
CA PRO A 6 2.13 -19.33 -0.51
C PRO A 6 2.41 -18.02 -1.26
N LEU A 7 3.70 -17.65 -1.34
CA LEU A 7 4.10 -16.45 -2.08
C LEU A 7 3.53 -16.52 -3.50
N PRO A 8 2.96 -15.42 -4.02
CA PRO A 8 2.38 -15.40 -5.35
C PRO A 8 3.41 -15.84 -6.39
N ALA A 9 2.96 -16.65 -7.34
CA ALA A 9 3.83 -17.22 -8.36
C ALA A 9 4.50 -16.11 -9.20
N GLN A 10 5.81 -16.27 -9.40
CA GLN A 10 6.63 -15.43 -10.25
C GLN A 10 7.25 -16.28 -11.34
N HIS A 11 7.42 -15.70 -12.54
CA HIS A 11 8.15 -16.38 -13.59
C HIS A 11 9.65 -16.45 -13.24
N PRO A 12 10.32 -17.61 -13.31
CA PRO A 12 11.69 -17.78 -12.83
C PRO A 12 12.74 -16.97 -13.62
N ILE A 13 12.42 -16.63 -14.88
CA ILE A 13 13.35 -15.91 -15.77
C ILE A 13 13.11 -14.38 -15.75
N HIS A 14 11.92 -13.91 -16.12
CA HIS A 14 11.64 -12.47 -16.22
C HIS A 14 11.12 -11.83 -14.92
N LEU A 15 10.99 -12.62 -13.84
CA LEU A 15 10.60 -12.22 -12.48
C LEU A 15 9.22 -11.56 -12.34
N GLY A 16 8.45 -11.46 -13.41
CA GLY A 16 7.11 -10.88 -13.38
C GLY A 16 6.17 -11.73 -12.54
N PHE A 17 5.27 -11.09 -11.81
CA PHE A 17 4.17 -11.77 -11.16
C PHE A 17 3.24 -12.37 -12.22
N CYS A 18 2.77 -13.59 -12.00
CA CYS A 18 1.81 -14.23 -12.90
C CYS A 18 0.43 -13.55 -12.84
N ASP A 19 0.11 -12.92 -11.72
CA ASP A 19 -1.09 -12.10 -11.53
C ASP A 19 -0.85 -10.69 -12.14
N PRO A 20 -1.62 -10.31 -13.17
CA PRO A 20 -1.44 -9.02 -13.86
C PRO A 20 -1.75 -7.82 -12.97
N ASP A 21 -2.72 -7.93 -12.06
CA ASP A 21 -3.09 -6.84 -11.16
C ASP A 21 -1.98 -6.60 -10.12
N LEU A 22 -1.37 -7.70 -9.65
CA LEU A 22 -0.22 -7.65 -8.75
C LEU A 22 1.01 -7.05 -9.46
N GLU A 23 1.28 -7.42 -10.71
CA GLU A 23 2.36 -6.83 -11.50
C GLU A 23 2.14 -5.33 -11.72
N GLN A 24 0.92 -4.92 -12.08
CA GLN A 24 0.61 -3.51 -12.26
C GLN A 24 0.74 -2.71 -10.96
N ALA A 25 0.32 -3.27 -9.83
CA ALA A 25 0.51 -2.66 -8.52
C ALA A 25 1.99 -2.50 -8.16
N TYR A 26 2.83 -3.50 -8.46
CA TYR A 26 4.28 -3.42 -8.28
C TYR A 26 4.90 -2.33 -9.15
N LEU A 27 4.58 -2.30 -10.45
CA LEU A 27 5.12 -1.30 -11.38
C LEU A 27 4.73 0.11 -10.98
N THR A 28 3.49 0.31 -10.52
CA THR A 28 3.01 1.61 -10.02
C THR A 28 3.76 2.03 -8.75
N ASN A 29 3.98 1.11 -7.81
CA ASN A 29 4.74 1.36 -6.60
C ASN A 29 6.22 1.67 -6.88
N ALA A 30 6.82 1.00 -7.87
CA ALA A 30 8.24 1.16 -8.23
C ALA A 30 8.51 2.43 -9.06
N LEU A 31 7.51 2.99 -9.75
CA LEU A 31 7.65 4.08 -10.71
C LEU A 31 8.44 5.30 -10.18
N PRO A 32 8.18 5.86 -8.98
CA PRO A 32 8.91 7.04 -8.49
C PRO A 32 10.41 6.76 -8.36
N ARG A 33 10.76 5.56 -7.88
CA ARG A 33 12.16 5.12 -7.78
C ARG A 33 12.77 4.99 -9.17
N THR A 34 12.09 4.35 -10.12
CA THR A 34 12.58 4.20 -11.50
C THR A 34 12.78 5.55 -12.18
N GLN A 35 11.94 6.56 -11.91
CA GLN A 35 12.13 7.92 -12.41
C GLN A 35 13.40 8.58 -11.84
N ILE A 36 13.57 8.56 -10.51
CA ILE A 36 14.74 9.18 -9.87
C ILE A 36 16.02 8.49 -10.31
N GLN A 37 16.05 7.16 -10.22
CA GLN A 37 17.21 6.38 -10.63
C GLN A 37 17.49 6.54 -12.12
N GLY A 38 16.46 6.47 -12.98
CA GLY A 38 16.60 6.66 -14.42
C GLY A 38 17.14 8.04 -14.79
N ARG A 39 16.69 9.13 -14.14
CA ARG A 39 17.22 10.49 -14.36
C ARG A 39 18.68 10.61 -13.96
N LEU A 40 19.04 10.10 -12.78
CA LEU A 40 20.44 10.05 -12.33
C LEU A 40 21.29 9.24 -13.30
N ALA A 41 20.76 8.11 -13.77
CA ALA A 41 21.41 7.27 -14.76
C ALA A 41 21.67 8.01 -16.06
N LEU A 42 20.66 8.64 -16.64
CA LEU A 42 20.79 9.40 -17.88
C LEU A 42 21.80 10.55 -17.72
N ALA A 43 21.75 11.30 -16.61
CA ALA A 43 22.67 12.42 -16.38
C ALA A 43 24.13 11.97 -16.26
N VAL A 44 24.40 11.01 -15.37
CA VAL A 44 25.76 10.50 -15.12
C VAL A 44 26.27 9.70 -16.32
N GLY A 45 25.44 8.83 -16.89
CA GLY A 45 25.78 8.02 -18.06
C GLY A 45 26.10 8.88 -19.28
N GLY A 46 25.27 9.89 -19.57
CA GLY A 46 25.54 10.85 -20.65
C GLY A 46 26.82 11.64 -20.41
N LEU A 47 27.06 12.10 -19.18
CA LEU A 47 28.30 12.79 -18.81
C LEU A 47 29.52 11.90 -19.02
N ILE A 48 29.51 10.67 -18.48
CA ILE A 48 30.60 9.70 -18.64
C ILE A 48 30.86 9.40 -20.11
N TYR A 49 29.80 9.23 -20.91
CA TYR A 49 29.90 8.95 -22.34
C TYR A 49 30.60 10.08 -23.11
N VAL A 50 30.30 11.34 -22.77
CA VAL A 50 30.97 12.51 -23.34
C VAL A 50 32.41 12.62 -22.84
N LEU A 51 32.64 12.42 -21.53
CA LEU A 51 33.98 12.50 -20.93
C LEU A 51 34.93 11.42 -21.45
N MET A 52 34.42 10.26 -21.87
CA MET A 52 35.21 9.26 -22.58
C MET A 52 35.88 9.85 -23.84
N GLY A 53 35.32 10.90 -24.45
CA GLY A 53 35.90 11.60 -25.60
C GLY A 53 37.14 12.42 -25.27
N LEU A 54 37.43 12.70 -24.00
CA LEU A 54 38.72 13.28 -23.61
C LEU A 54 39.87 12.33 -23.97
N LEU A 55 39.64 11.02 -23.92
CA LEU A 55 40.63 10.00 -24.25
C LEU A 55 41.03 10.05 -25.74
N ASP A 56 40.15 10.56 -26.60
CA ASP A 56 40.36 10.62 -28.06
C ASP A 56 41.62 11.44 -28.39
N HIS A 57 41.98 12.42 -27.56
CA HIS A 57 43.20 13.22 -27.76
C HIS A 57 44.48 12.38 -27.75
N TRP A 58 44.51 11.28 -26.99
CA TRP A 58 45.69 10.42 -26.85
C TRP A 58 45.65 9.16 -27.70
N PHE A 59 44.45 8.63 -27.98
CA PHE A 59 44.29 7.30 -28.56
C PHE A 59 43.65 7.29 -29.96
N VAL A 60 43.22 8.44 -30.47
CA VAL A 60 42.60 8.55 -31.80
C VAL A 60 43.46 9.42 -32.71
N PRO A 61 43.86 8.92 -33.90
CA PRO A 61 44.59 9.72 -34.88
C PRO A 61 43.83 11.00 -35.27
N PRO A 62 44.52 12.13 -35.50
CA PRO A 62 43.89 13.42 -35.79
C PRO A 62 42.85 13.38 -36.91
N GLU A 63 43.07 12.57 -37.95
CA GLU A 63 42.17 12.39 -39.09
C GLU A 63 40.79 11.79 -38.71
N HIS A 64 40.71 11.01 -37.64
CA HIS A 64 39.48 10.35 -37.19
C HIS A 64 38.75 11.13 -36.08
N GLN A 65 39.39 12.11 -35.44
CA GLN A 65 38.82 12.81 -34.27
C GLN A 65 37.48 13.47 -34.58
N ALA A 66 37.33 14.13 -35.73
CA ALA A 66 36.08 14.78 -36.12
C ALA A 66 34.93 13.77 -36.28
N GLN A 67 35.22 12.58 -36.83
CA GLN A 67 34.24 11.52 -37.02
C GLN A 67 33.82 10.91 -35.67
N MET A 68 34.77 10.71 -34.74
CA MET A 68 34.47 10.19 -33.40
C MET A 68 33.55 11.13 -32.63
N TRP A 69 33.83 12.44 -32.67
CA TRP A 69 32.96 13.44 -32.05
C TRP A 69 31.58 13.53 -32.71
N ALA A 70 31.49 13.39 -34.04
CA ALA A 70 30.21 13.35 -34.75
C ALA A 70 29.35 12.16 -34.29
N ILE A 71 29.93 10.95 -34.19
CA ILE A 71 29.23 9.77 -33.68
C ILE A 71 28.82 9.98 -32.23
N ARG A 72 29.74 10.44 -31.37
CA ARG A 72 29.50 10.64 -29.94
C ARG A 72 28.35 11.63 -29.68
N LEU A 73 28.35 12.76 -30.37
CA LEU A 73 27.29 13.77 -30.25
C LEU A 73 25.96 13.28 -30.82
N GLY A 74 25.98 12.55 -31.93
CA GLY A 74 24.78 11.92 -32.48
C GLY A 74 24.17 10.89 -31.53
N THR A 75 25.01 10.07 -30.89
CA THR A 75 24.59 9.06 -29.92
C THR A 75 24.05 9.68 -28.63
N VAL A 76 24.76 10.66 -28.04
CA VAL A 76 24.36 11.23 -26.73
C VAL A 76 23.09 12.07 -26.81
N TRP A 77 22.67 12.51 -28.01
CA TRP A 77 21.45 13.30 -28.18
C TRP A 77 20.17 12.60 -27.69
N ILE A 78 20.14 11.27 -27.71
CA ILE A 78 18.97 10.51 -27.20
C ILE A 78 18.80 10.67 -25.67
N THR A 79 19.90 10.89 -24.94
CA THR A 79 19.90 10.98 -23.48
C THR A 79 19.06 12.16 -22.94
N PRO A 80 19.25 13.43 -23.37
CA PRO A 80 18.40 14.53 -22.92
C PRO A 80 16.94 14.39 -23.39
N VAL A 81 16.69 13.76 -24.55
CA VAL A 81 15.32 13.46 -25.02
C VAL A 81 14.62 12.51 -24.06
N ILE A 82 15.26 11.37 -23.73
CA ILE A 82 14.70 10.41 -22.77
C ILE A 82 14.59 11.04 -21.38
N PHE A 83 15.56 11.88 -20.98
CA PHE A 83 15.52 12.61 -19.72
C PHE A 83 14.27 13.48 -19.62
N ALA A 84 13.95 14.25 -20.67
CA ALA A 84 12.73 15.06 -20.72
C ALA A 84 11.46 14.18 -20.68
N LEU A 85 11.45 13.05 -21.39
CA LEU A 85 10.33 12.10 -21.39
C LEU A 85 10.06 11.51 -20.00
N THR A 86 11.06 11.42 -19.10
CA THR A 86 10.86 10.93 -17.72
C THR A 86 9.89 11.78 -16.88
N TYR A 87 9.51 12.97 -17.33
CA TYR A 87 8.51 13.84 -16.70
C TYR A 87 7.10 13.68 -17.28
N THR A 88 6.93 12.82 -18.29
CA THR A 88 5.66 12.68 -19.03
C THR A 88 4.95 11.37 -18.70
N HIS A 89 3.67 11.29 -19.03
CA HIS A 89 2.88 10.05 -18.93
C HIS A 89 3.42 8.93 -19.84
N CYS A 90 4.12 9.27 -20.93
CA CYS A 90 4.72 8.28 -21.82
C CYS A 90 5.74 7.38 -21.09
N PHE A 91 6.48 7.94 -20.13
CA PHE A 91 7.43 7.18 -19.32
C PHE A 91 6.76 6.19 -18.36
N VAL A 92 5.52 6.43 -17.96
CA VAL A 92 4.77 5.48 -17.12
C VAL A 92 4.53 4.17 -17.88
N ALA A 93 4.20 4.26 -19.16
CA ALA A 93 3.94 3.10 -20.00
C ALA A 93 5.21 2.43 -20.53
N TYR A 94 6.22 3.21 -20.92
CA TYR A 94 7.38 2.73 -21.68
C TYR A 94 8.74 2.99 -21.01
N GLY A 95 8.76 3.46 -19.76
CA GLY A 95 9.98 3.97 -19.12
C GLY A 95 11.12 2.96 -19.06
N HIS A 96 10.84 1.70 -18.69
CA HIS A 96 11.88 0.66 -18.68
C HIS A 96 12.49 0.41 -20.06
N LEU A 97 11.68 0.45 -21.12
CA LEU A 97 12.16 0.28 -22.50
C LEU A 97 13.01 1.48 -22.94
N MET A 98 12.57 2.69 -22.63
CA MET A 98 13.32 3.92 -22.93
C MET A 98 14.71 3.91 -22.28
N LEU A 99 14.81 3.52 -21.00
CA LEU A 99 16.08 3.49 -20.28
C LEU A 99 17.07 2.49 -20.89
N VAL A 100 16.63 1.30 -21.31
CA VAL A 100 17.52 0.33 -21.97
C VAL A 100 17.86 0.73 -23.40
N ILE A 101 16.96 1.42 -24.11
CA ILE A 101 17.24 1.99 -25.44
C ILE A 101 18.38 3.00 -25.36
N ASN A 102 18.43 3.84 -24.31
CA ASN A 102 19.56 4.75 -24.10
C ASN A 102 20.90 3.99 -24.02
N GLY A 103 20.93 2.89 -23.27
CA GLY A 103 22.11 2.02 -23.17
C GLY A 103 22.45 1.35 -24.49
N LEU A 104 21.47 0.82 -25.21
CA LEU A 104 21.65 0.21 -26.53
C LEU A 104 22.26 1.20 -27.51
N VAL A 105 21.72 2.42 -27.61
CA VAL A 105 22.22 3.47 -28.51
C VAL A 105 23.64 3.89 -28.11
N GLY A 106 23.91 4.02 -26.81
CA GLY A 106 25.26 4.24 -26.28
C GLY A 106 26.26 3.16 -26.73
N GLY A 107 25.90 1.89 -26.54
CA GLY A 107 26.73 0.74 -26.91
C GLY A 107 26.96 0.63 -28.41
N LEU A 108 25.91 0.82 -29.22
CA LEU A 108 26.03 0.88 -30.69
C LEU A 108 26.93 2.03 -31.14
N GLY A 109 26.89 3.18 -30.47
CA GLY A 109 27.81 4.29 -30.73
C GLY A 109 29.27 3.91 -30.45
N VAL A 110 29.54 3.19 -29.35
CA VAL A 110 30.89 2.66 -29.07
C VAL A 110 31.34 1.67 -30.13
N ILE A 111 30.47 0.73 -30.52
CA ILE A 111 30.77 -0.26 -31.56
C ILE A 111 31.03 0.43 -32.91
N ALA A 112 30.26 1.46 -33.26
CA ALA A 112 30.47 2.24 -34.47
C ALA A 112 31.82 2.97 -34.48
N MET A 113 32.26 3.52 -33.34
CA MET A 113 33.60 4.10 -33.19
C MET A 113 34.68 3.04 -33.35
N ILE A 114 34.52 1.87 -32.73
CA ILE A 114 35.45 0.73 -32.86
C ILE A 114 35.62 0.31 -34.32
N HIS A 115 34.52 0.22 -35.08
CA HIS A 115 34.55 -0.17 -36.49
C HIS A 115 35.34 0.80 -37.39
N LEU A 116 35.41 2.08 -37.03
CA LEU A 116 36.07 3.10 -37.85
C LEU A 116 37.51 3.39 -37.45
N LEU A 117 37.94 2.88 -36.30
CA LEU A 117 39.27 3.14 -35.76
C LEU A 117 40.29 2.11 -36.23
N PRO A 118 41.58 2.48 -36.28
CA PRO A 118 42.66 1.52 -36.50
C PRO A 118 42.65 0.44 -35.42
N LEU A 119 43.17 -0.74 -35.78
CA LEU A 119 43.15 -1.93 -34.92
C LEU A 119 43.78 -1.70 -33.54
N GLU A 120 44.83 -0.88 -33.49
CA GLU A 120 45.54 -0.49 -32.27
C GLU A 120 44.64 0.27 -31.29
N ALA A 121 43.66 1.02 -31.81
CA ALA A 121 42.78 1.86 -31.01
C ALA A 121 41.55 1.11 -30.44
N VAL A 122 41.23 -0.08 -30.98
CA VAL A 122 40.10 -0.92 -30.57
C VAL A 122 40.14 -1.25 -29.07
N SER A 123 41.32 -1.58 -28.55
CA SER A 123 41.53 -1.96 -27.14
C SER A 123 41.20 -0.83 -26.16
N TYR A 124 41.26 0.45 -26.58
CA TYR A 124 40.94 1.58 -25.71
C TYR A 124 39.44 1.86 -25.61
N TYR A 125 38.67 1.51 -26.64
CA TYR A 125 37.22 1.70 -26.67
C TYR A 125 36.44 0.51 -26.10
N TYR A 126 37.06 -0.68 -26.08
CA TYR A 126 36.46 -1.87 -25.49
C TYR A 126 35.99 -1.69 -24.02
N PRO A 127 36.76 -1.06 -23.10
CA PRO A 127 36.27 -0.71 -21.77
C PRO A 127 35.03 0.19 -21.76
N GLY A 128 34.85 1.01 -22.80
CA GLY A 128 33.64 1.82 -22.98
C GLY A 128 32.39 0.96 -23.17
N LEU A 129 32.50 -0.13 -23.94
CA LEU A 129 31.41 -1.10 -24.10
C LEU A 129 31.08 -1.81 -22.79
N MET A 130 32.10 -2.15 -22.01
CA MET A 130 31.93 -2.73 -20.66
C MET A 130 31.20 -1.76 -19.71
N LEU A 131 31.50 -0.46 -19.80
CA LEU A 131 30.85 0.57 -19.01
C LEU A 131 29.37 0.74 -19.40
N VAL A 132 29.04 0.59 -20.68
CA VAL A 132 27.64 0.54 -21.15
C VAL A 132 26.91 -0.67 -20.58
N THR A 133 27.52 -1.87 -20.62
CA THR A 133 26.96 -3.08 -20.01
C THR A 133 26.74 -2.91 -18.50
N PHE A 134 27.68 -2.28 -17.80
CA PHE A 134 27.51 -1.99 -16.39
C PHE A 134 26.37 -1.00 -16.14
N TYR A 135 26.28 0.04 -16.98
CA TYR A 135 25.23 1.04 -16.94
C TYR A 135 23.83 0.44 -17.14
N THR A 136 23.65 -0.41 -18.16
CA THR A 136 22.37 -1.05 -18.49
C THR A 136 21.88 -1.93 -17.34
N TYR A 137 22.72 -2.80 -16.79
CA TYR A 137 22.34 -3.70 -15.70
C TYR A 137 22.11 -3.00 -14.35
N ASN A 138 23.02 -2.12 -13.96
CA ASN A 138 23.12 -1.67 -12.56
C ASN A 138 22.60 -0.26 -12.34
N PHE A 139 22.75 0.61 -13.35
CA PHE A 139 22.53 2.03 -13.16
C PHE A 139 21.19 2.50 -13.73
N SER A 140 20.80 1.99 -14.90
CA SER A 140 19.58 2.39 -15.64
C SER A 140 18.29 2.31 -14.82
N GLY A 141 18.21 1.40 -13.84
CA GLY A 141 16.98 1.14 -13.08
C GLY A 141 15.89 0.42 -13.90
N ALA A 142 16.25 -0.11 -15.07
CA ALA A 142 15.36 -0.91 -15.90
C ALA A 142 15.14 -2.32 -15.31
N ARG A 143 14.16 -3.03 -15.86
CA ARG A 143 13.95 -4.46 -15.55
C ARG A 143 15.12 -5.27 -16.05
N PHE A 144 15.52 -6.28 -15.28
CA PHE A 144 16.61 -7.19 -15.60
C PHE A 144 16.46 -7.78 -17.00
N ILE A 145 15.27 -8.28 -17.33
CA ILE A 145 15.05 -8.96 -18.62
C ILE A 145 15.31 -8.03 -19.82
N HIS A 146 14.97 -6.75 -19.72
CA HIS A 146 15.20 -5.79 -20.78
C HIS A 146 16.68 -5.44 -20.91
N ALA A 147 17.39 -5.24 -19.79
CA ALA A 147 18.83 -5.02 -19.78
C ALA A 147 19.58 -6.22 -20.38
N PHE A 148 19.23 -7.43 -19.92
CA PHE A 148 19.79 -8.68 -20.42
C PHE A 148 19.66 -8.84 -21.94
N CYS A 149 18.46 -8.57 -22.49
CA CYS A 149 18.27 -8.60 -23.94
C CYS A 149 19.13 -7.57 -24.67
N VAL A 150 19.24 -6.34 -24.16
CA VAL A 150 20.08 -5.29 -24.77
C VAL A 150 21.55 -5.69 -24.76
N ASP A 151 22.06 -6.20 -23.64
CA ASP A 151 23.48 -6.54 -23.55
C ASP A 151 23.84 -7.77 -24.39
N LEU A 152 22.92 -8.73 -24.56
CA LEU A 152 23.08 -9.81 -25.55
C LEU A 152 23.13 -9.28 -26.99
N ILE A 153 22.30 -8.29 -27.32
CA ILE A 153 22.34 -7.64 -28.64
C ILE A 153 23.70 -6.94 -28.82
N LEU A 154 24.17 -6.20 -27.82
CA LEU A 154 25.45 -5.50 -27.89
C LEU A 154 26.64 -6.46 -28.06
N ILE A 155 26.67 -7.58 -27.31
CA ILE A 155 27.70 -8.62 -27.49
C ILE A 155 27.68 -9.18 -28.91
N THR A 156 26.48 -9.47 -29.43
CA THR A 156 26.31 -10.06 -30.76
C THR A 156 26.78 -9.10 -31.84
N VAL A 157 26.33 -7.84 -31.79
CA VAL A 157 26.70 -6.82 -32.77
C VAL A 157 28.20 -6.52 -32.72
N TYR A 158 28.78 -6.44 -31.52
CA TYR A 158 30.21 -6.24 -31.34
C TYR A 158 31.03 -7.36 -31.99
N ASN A 159 30.67 -8.61 -31.73
CA ASN A 159 31.35 -9.77 -32.30
C ASN A 159 31.23 -9.84 -33.82
N LEU A 160 30.04 -9.58 -34.36
CA LEU A 160 29.84 -9.52 -35.82
C LEU A 160 30.68 -8.40 -36.46
N THR A 161 30.82 -7.26 -35.78
CA THR A 161 31.64 -6.14 -36.24
C THR A 161 33.11 -6.54 -36.33
N LEU A 162 33.66 -7.16 -35.28
CA LEU A 162 35.06 -7.57 -35.25
C LEU A 162 35.36 -8.70 -36.24
N LEU A 163 34.44 -9.65 -36.44
CA LEU A 163 34.59 -10.70 -37.45
C LEU A 163 34.65 -10.13 -38.89
N GLY A 164 34.00 -8.98 -39.13
CA GLY A 164 34.09 -8.27 -40.41
C GLY A 164 35.43 -7.56 -40.64
N MET A 165 36.18 -7.27 -39.57
CA MET A 165 37.50 -6.64 -39.61
C MET A 165 38.56 -7.77 -39.71
N GLN A 166 38.86 -8.25 -40.91
CA GLN A 166 39.66 -9.46 -41.20
C GLN A 166 41.11 -9.50 -40.64
N GLU A 167 41.52 -8.52 -39.83
CA GLU A 167 42.87 -8.33 -39.30
C GLU A 167 42.97 -8.48 -37.77
N VAL A 168 41.88 -8.78 -37.04
CA VAL A 168 41.93 -8.87 -35.58
C VAL A 168 42.59 -10.16 -35.08
N PRO A 169 43.69 -10.11 -34.30
CA PRO A 169 44.31 -11.29 -33.73
C PRO A 169 43.36 -12.08 -32.82
N SER A 170 43.35 -13.40 -32.97
CA SER A 170 42.43 -14.29 -32.24
C SER A 170 42.54 -14.18 -30.71
N PHE A 171 43.74 -13.93 -30.18
CA PHE A 171 43.94 -13.77 -28.73
C PHE A 171 43.26 -12.51 -28.17
N ILE A 172 43.12 -11.44 -28.97
CA ILE A 172 42.40 -10.22 -28.58
C ILE A 172 40.90 -10.51 -28.53
N LEU A 173 40.36 -11.21 -29.53
CA LEU A 173 38.95 -11.64 -29.56
C LEU A 173 38.61 -12.47 -28.33
N ILE A 174 39.42 -13.49 -28.03
CA ILE A 174 39.23 -14.36 -26.86
C ILE A 174 39.25 -13.55 -25.55
N SER A 175 40.17 -12.60 -25.43
CA SER A 175 40.25 -11.72 -24.25
C SER A 175 38.99 -10.86 -24.10
N HIS A 176 38.55 -10.21 -25.17
CA HIS A 176 37.34 -9.39 -25.17
C HIS A 176 36.09 -10.23 -24.86
N ASP A 177 35.93 -11.39 -25.49
CA ASP A 177 34.80 -12.28 -25.21
C ASP A 177 34.79 -12.74 -23.76
N PHE A 178 35.95 -13.12 -23.21
CA PHE A 178 36.05 -13.50 -21.80
C PHE A 178 35.53 -12.39 -20.88
N PHE A 179 35.98 -11.15 -21.08
CA PHE A 179 35.59 -10.03 -20.22
C PHE A 179 34.13 -9.62 -20.41
N ILE A 180 33.62 -9.55 -21.64
CA ILE A 180 32.23 -9.11 -21.88
C ILE A 180 31.21 -10.14 -21.42
N ILE A 181 31.51 -11.44 -21.58
CA ILE A 181 30.70 -12.53 -21.03
C ILE A 181 30.75 -12.48 -19.51
N SER A 182 31.93 -12.28 -18.91
CA SER A 182 32.08 -12.17 -17.45
C SER A 182 31.29 -10.98 -16.87
N ALA A 183 31.34 -9.81 -17.52
CA ALA A 183 30.56 -8.65 -17.08
C ALA A 183 29.06 -8.85 -17.25
N ASN A 184 28.61 -9.54 -18.30
CA ASN A 184 27.21 -9.91 -18.46
C ASN A 184 26.75 -10.88 -17.38
N LEU A 185 27.57 -11.87 -17.05
CA LEU A 185 27.29 -12.81 -15.99
C LEU A 185 27.19 -12.10 -14.63
N MET A 186 28.19 -11.26 -14.29
CA MET A 186 28.20 -10.53 -13.01
C MET A 186 27.10 -9.48 -12.95
N GLY A 187 27.03 -8.59 -13.94
CA GLY A 187 26.02 -7.52 -14.00
C GLY A 187 24.61 -8.06 -14.08
N GLY A 188 24.38 -9.09 -14.90
CA GLY A 188 23.10 -9.79 -15.00
C GLY A 188 22.69 -10.43 -13.68
N THR A 189 23.61 -11.10 -12.99
CA THR A 189 23.33 -11.69 -11.67
C THR A 189 22.97 -10.63 -10.63
N VAL A 190 23.71 -9.53 -10.56
CA VAL A 190 23.42 -8.41 -9.63
C VAL A 190 22.07 -7.78 -9.94
N SER A 191 21.77 -7.54 -11.22
CA SER A 191 20.49 -6.97 -11.66
C SER A 191 19.31 -7.90 -11.36
N TYR A 192 19.46 -9.20 -11.63
CA TYR A 192 18.49 -10.24 -11.32
C TYR A 192 18.19 -10.32 -9.82
N LEU A 193 19.23 -10.47 -8.98
CA LEU A 193 19.07 -10.54 -7.53
C LEU A 193 18.48 -9.25 -6.96
N GLY A 194 18.88 -8.10 -7.50
CA GLY A 194 18.33 -6.80 -7.13
C GLY A 194 16.84 -6.70 -7.45
N GLU A 195 16.38 -7.16 -8.62
CA GLU A 195 14.96 -7.18 -8.96
C GLU A 195 14.18 -8.17 -8.09
N LEU A 196 14.72 -9.37 -7.88
CA LEU A 196 14.12 -10.39 -7.02
C LEU A 196 13.93 -9.87 -5.59
N GLN A 197 14.94 -9.20 -5.02
CA GLN A 197 14.86 -8.61 -3.68
C GLN A 197 13.81 -7.49 -3.62
N ARG A 198 13.72 -6.62 -4.64
CA ARG A 198 12.69 -5.57 -4.72
C ARG A 198 11.28 -6.15 -4.72
N ARG A 199 11.05 -7.18 -5.53
CA ARG A 199 9.75 -7.85 -5.64
C ARG A 199 9.37 -8.55 -4.33
N LYS A 200 10.33 -9.20 -3.66
CA LYS A 200 10.12 -9.81 -2.35
C LYS A 200 9.77 -8.77 -1.28
N LEU A 201 10.50 -7.64 -1.25
CA LEU A 201 10.24 -6.56 -0.29
C LEU A 201 8.83 -5.97 -0.48
N PHE A 202 8.42 -5.73 -1.73
CA PHE A 202 7.06 -5.27 -2.04
C PHE A 202 5.97 -6.19 -1.47
N LEU A 203 6.15 -7.52 -1.59
CA LEU A 203 5.21 -8.48 -1.00
C LEU A 203 5.20 -8.43 0.53
N GLN A 204 6.38 -8.28 1.16
CA GLN A 204 6.50 -8.19 2.61
C GLN A 204 5.83 -6.92 3.15
N GLU A 205 6.04 -5.77 2.51
CA GLU A 205 5.40 -4.51 2.88
C GLU A 205 3.87 -4.62 2.80
N ARG A 206 3.34 -5.22 1.73
CA ARG A 206 1.89 -5.46 1.62
C ARG A 206 1.35 -6.40 2.69
N ALA A 207 2.08 -7.46 3.03
CA ALA A 207 1.69 -8.39 4.07
C ALA A 207 1.65 -7.71 5.45
N LEU A 208 2.67 -6.91 5.76
CA LEU A 208 2.75 -6.14 7.00
C LEU A 208 1.61 -5.12 7.12
N GLU A 209 1.28 -4.43 6.04
CA GLU A 209 0.17 -3.47 6.03
C GLU A 209 -1.18 -4.16 6.25
N LYS A 210 -1.41 -5.32 5.61
CA LYS A 210 -2.60 -6.14 5.84
C LYS A 210 -2.68 -6.61 7.29
N GLU A 211 -1.57 -7.06 7.87
CA GLU A 211 -1.52 -7.48 9.27
C GLU A 211 -1.81 -6.31 10.22
N ARG A 212 -1.22 -5.14 9.96
CA ARG A 212 -1.47 -3.91 10.71
C ARG A 212 -2.94 -3.54 10.69
N GLN A 213 -3.60 -3.59 9.53
CA GLN A 213 -5.04 -3.33 9.42
C GLN A 213 -5.87 -4.32 10.22
N LEU A 214 -5.53 -5.60 10.18
CA LEU A 214 -6.22 -6.63 10.99
C LEU A 214 -6.02 -6.41 12.49
N HIS A 215 -4.81 -6.05 12.93
CA HIS A 215 -4.52 -5.72 14.33
C HIS A 215 -5.31 -4.48 14.78
N LEU A 216 -5.37 -3.44 13.95
CA LEU A 216 -6.18 -2.25 14.24
C LEU A 216 -7.66 -2.59 14.36
N GLN A 217 -8.20 -3.41 13.45
CA GLN A 217 -9.58 -3.86 13.54
C GLN A 217 -9.85 -4.62 14.85
N ARG A 218 -8.97 -5.56 15.22
CA ARG A 218 -9.08 -6.31 16.49
C ARG A 218 -8.94 -5.45 17.73
N SER A 219 -8.14 -4.38 17.67
CA SER A 219 -7.92 -3.48 18.81
C SER A 219 -9.06 -2.50 19.03
N LEU A 220 -9.91 -2.23 18.03
CA LEU A 220 -10.96 -1.22 18.07
C LEU A 220 -12.39 -1.80 18.08
N HIS A 221 -12.54 -3.11 17.97
CA HIS A 221 -13.83 -3.79 17.98
C HIS A 221 -13.87 -4.87 19.06
N ASP A 222 -15.06 -5.11 19.62
CA ASP A 222 -15.35 -6.22 20.50
C ASP A 222 -15.27 -7.54 19.70
N PRO A 223 -14.46 -8.53 20.13
CA PRO A 223 -14.23 -9.76 19.36
C PRO A 223 -15.46 -10.67 19.27
N LEU A 224 -16.43 -10.55 20.18
CA LEU A 224 -17.63 -11.39 20.18
C LEU A 224 -18.70 -10.88 19.21
N THR A 225 -18.96 -9.57 19.24
CA THR A 225 -20.05 -8.93 18.48
C THR A 225 -19.58 -8.22 17.21
N GLY A 226 -18.28 -7.93 17.09
CA GLY A 226 -17.71 -7.12 16.03
C GLY A 226 -18.16 -5.65 16.08
N LEU A 227 -18.78 -5.20 17.16
CA LEU A 227 -19.13 -3.80 17.37
C LEU A 227 -17.89 -3.00 17.77
N PRO A 228 -17.83 -1.69 17.46
CA PRO A 228 -16.90 -0.77 18.11
C PRO A 228 -16.78 -1.02 19.62
N ASN A 229 -15.55 -1.06 20.11
CA ASN A 229 -15.29 -1.15 21.54
C ASN A 229 -15.30 0.25 22.17
N ARG A 230 -15.03 0.29 23.48
CA ARG A 230 -14.96 1.54 24.24
C ARG A 230 -14.03 2.59 23.62
N SER A 231 -12.84 2.20 23.16
CA SER A 231 -11.88 3.15 22.57
C SER A 231 -12.41 3.80 21.30
N LEU A 232 -13.00 3.01 20.39
CA LEU A 232 -13.57 3.54 19.16
C LEU A 232 -14.83 4.38 19.43
N LEU A 233 -15.65 4.02 20.42
CA LEU A 233 -16.79 4.84 20.84
C LEU A 233 -16.35 6.23 21.31
N TYR A 234 -15.32 6.32 22.16
CA TYR A 234 -14.84 7.59 22.71
C TYR A 234 -14.40 8.56 21.59
N ASP A 235 -13.70 8.04 20.59
CA ASP A 235 -13.32 8.80 19.39
C ASP A 235 -14.56 9.29 18.62
N ARG A 236 -15.56 8.42 18.41
CA ARG A 236 -16.80 8.79 17.73
C ARG A 236 -17.62 9.86 18.45
N ILE A 237 -17.70 9.79 19.79
CA ILE A 237 -18.36 10.83 20.60
C ILE A 237 -17.58 12.16 20.48
N SER A 238 -16.25 12.11 20.54
CA SER A 238 -15.39 13.30 20.39
C SER A 238 -15.61 14.00 19.04
N GLN A 239 -15.68 13.22 17.96
CA GLN A 239 -15.97 13.72 16.62
C GLN A 239 -17.37 14.34 16.53
N ALA A 240 -18.39 13.64 17.05
CA ALA A 240 -19.76 14.13 17.04
C ALA A 240 -19.90 15.44 17.85
N LEU A 241 -19.29 15.50 19.03
CA LEU A 241 -19.29 16.71 19.87
C LEU A 241 -18.64 17.90 19.15
N SER A 242 -17.48 17.67 18.52
CA SER A 242 -16.74 18.72 17.77
C SER A 242 -17.52 19.22 16.55
N LEU A 243 -18.28 18.36 15.88
CA LEU A 243 -19.14 18.76 14.77
C LEU A 243 -20.33 19.60 15.27
N SER A 244 -20.96 19.13 16.35
CA SER A 244 -22.17 19.73 16.90
C SER A 244 -21.97 21.11 17.48
N GLN A 245 -20.80 21.35 18.10
CA GLN A 245 -20.40 22.68 18.56
C GLN A 245 -20.23 23.69 17.41
N ARG A 246 -19.91 23.21 16.19
CA ARG A 246 -19.71 24.06 15.00
C ARG A 246 -20.99 24.26 14.21
N GLU A 247 -21.79 23.22 14.06
CA GLU A 247 -22.93 23.18 13.13
C GLU A 247 -24.30 23.25 13.83
N GLY A 248 -24.34 23.20 15.17
CA GLY A 248 -25.58 23.24 15.94
C GLY A 248 -26.42 21.96 15.85
N VAL A 249 -25.81 20.84 15.42
CA VAL A 249 -26.50 19.56 15.20
C VAL A 249 -26.71 18.83 16.54
N GLY A 250 -27.95 18.39 16.82
CA GLY A 250 -28.27 17.60 18.00
C GLY A 250 -27.90 16.12 17.86
N ASN A 251 -27.51 15.48 18.96
CA ASN A 251 -27.20 14.04 19.04
C ASN A 251 -27.72 13.47 20.36
N ALA A 252 -27.78 12.14 20.41
CA ALA A 252 -28.14 11.41 21.63
C ALA A 252 -27.17 10.26 21.89
N ALA A 253 -26.77 10.14 23.15
CA ALA A 253 -26.06 9.00 23.70
C ALA A 253 -27.05 8.11 24.46
N TYR A 254 -27.01 6.81 24.17
CA TYR A 254 -27.82 5.79 24.84
C TYR A 254 -26.90 4.79 25.52
N PHE A 255 -26.92 4.76 26.85
CA PHE A 255 -26.26 3.71 27.63
C PHE A 255 -27.26 2.60 27.89
N ILE A 256 -26.94 1.36 27.54
CA ILE A 256 -27.87 0.23 27.53
C ILE A 256 -27.26 -0.89 28.36
N ASP A 257 -28.03 -1.41 29.31
CA ASP A 257 -27.68 -2.58 30.10
C ASP A 257 -28.80 -3.63 29.99
N LEU A 258 -28.43 -4.90 29.81
CA LEU A 258 -29.40 -5.98 29.59
C LEU A 258 -29.95 -6.55 30.90
N ASP A 259 -31.23 -6.32 31.13
CA ASP A 259 -31.95 -6.85 32.27
C ASP A 259 -32.23 -8.35 32.10
N GLY A 260 -31.77 -9.16 33.07
CA GLY A 260 -31.98 -10.61 33.10
C GLY A 260 -30.87 -11.43 32.43
N PHE A 261 -29.84 -10.78 31.87
CA PHE A 261 -28.75 -11.47 31.17
C PHE A 261 -27.97 -12.44 32.07
N LYS A 262 -27.70 -12.06 33.33
CA LYS A 262 -27.04 -12.96 34.29
C LYS A 262 -27.80 -14.27 34.51
N GLN A 263 -29.12 -14.20 34.68
CA GLN A 263 -29.96 -15.39 34.87
C GLN A 263 -29.92 -16.31 33.65
N ILE A 264 -29.85 -15.74 32.44
CA ILE A 264 -29.67 -16.51 31.21
C ILE A 264 -28.32 -17.25 31.20
N ASN A 265 -27.23 -16.59 31.60
CA ASN A 265 -25.93 -17.26 31.71
C ASN A 265 -25.95 -18.38 32.76
N ASP A 266 -26.60 -18.14 33.90
CA ASP A 266 -26.65 -19.09 35.02
C ASP A 266 -27.48 -20.34 34.66
N GLU A 267 -28.59 -20.19 33.90
CA GLU A 267 -29.48 -21.30 33.53
C GLU A 267 -29.14 -21.99 32.20
N LEU A 268 -28.64 -21.25 31.20
CA LEU A 268 -28.41 -21.75 29.84
C LEU A 268 -26.93 -21.80 29.43
N GLY A 269 -26.02 -21.34 30.30
CA GLY A 269 -24.59 -21.33 30.08
C GLY A 269 -24.08 -20.16 29.23
N HIS A 270 -22.78 -19.89 29.33
CA HIS A 270 -22.13 -18.76 28.67
C HIS A 270 -22.20 -18.82 27.13
N GLU A 271 -22.18 -20.01 26.52
CA GLU A 271 -22.35 -20.12 25.07
C GLU A 271 -23.71 -19.59 24.60
N PHE A 272 -24.78 -19.81 25.39
CA PHE A 272 -26.09 -19.24 25.09
C PHE A 272 -26.07 -17.72 25.28
N GLY A 273 -25.44 -17.24 26.36
CA GLY A 273 -25.23 -15.81 26.61
C GLY A 273 -24.51 -15.11 25.46
N ASP A 274 -23.47 -15.72 24.91
CA ASP A 274 -22.73 -15.20 23.76
C ASP A 274 -23.62 -15.07 22.52
N ARG A 275 -24.52 -16.03 22.28
CA ARG A 275 -25.53 -15.91 21.20
C ARG A 275 -26.53 -14.80 21.46
N VAL A 276 -26.92 -14.60 22.71
CA VAL A 276 -27.80 -13.50 23.11
C VAL A 276 -27.13 -12.16 22.82
N LEU A 277 -25.88 -11.97 23.22
CA LEU A 277 -25.11 -10.75 22.96
C LEU A 277 -24.95 -10.45 21.46
N LYS A 278 -24.65 -11.48 20.65
CA LYS A 278 -24.60 -11.34 19.18
C LYS A 278 -25.94 -10.95 18.59
N THR A 279 -27.04 -11.53 19.09
CA THR A 279 -28.39 -11.23 18.61
C THR A 279 -28.83 -9.81 19.00
N VAL A 280 -28.50 -9.37 20.22
CA VAL A 280 -28.73 -7.98 20.67
C VAL A 280 -27.93 -7.01 19.81
N ALA A 281 -26.66 -7.29 19.55
CA ALA A 281 -25.82 -6.47 18.67
C ALA A 281 -26.43 -6.30 17.27
N GLN A 282 -26.92 -7.41 16.69
CA GLN A 282 -27.61 -7.38 15.40
C GLN A 282 -28.91 -6.53 15.48
N ARG A 283 -29.76 -6.77 16.47
CA ARG A 283 -31.03 -6.04 16.65
C ARG A 283 -30.81 -4.54 16.82
N LEU A 284 -29.76 -4.14 17.55
CA LEU A 284 -29.40 -2.73 17.69
C LEU A 284 -28.97 -2.12 16.35
N ARG A 285 -28.14 -2.82 15.56
CA ARG A 285 -27.74 -2.36 14.22
C ARG A 285 -28.91 -2.20 13.25
N GLU A 286 -29.90 -3.08 13.33
CA GLU A 286 -31.11 -3.03 12.49
C GLU A 286 -32.05 -1.88 12.85
N VAL A 287 -31.95 -1.34 14.06
CA VAL A 287 -32.81 -0.25 14.56
C VAL A 287 -32.28 1.13 14.24
N VAL A 288 -30.95 1.26 14.20
CA VAL A 288 -30.27 2.54 14.00
C VAL A 288 -29.94 2.78 12.53
N ARG A 289 -29.62 4.03 12.18
CA ARG A 289 -29.18 4.37 10.81
C ARG A 289 -27.71 3.97 10.62
N GLU A 290 -27.26 3.88 9.36
CA GLU A 290 -25.84 3.62 9.05
C GLU A 290 -24.90 4.71 9.61
N THR A 291 -25.42 5.93 9.75
CA THR A 291 -24.72 7.05 10.38
C THR A 291 -24.64 6.91 11.90
N ASP A 292 -25.38 6.03 12.55
CA ASP A 292 -25.30 5.88 14.01
C ASP A 292 -24.22 4.87 14.38
N THR A 293 -23.71 4.96 15.60
CA THR A 293 -22.68 4.02 16.10
C THR A 293 -23.26 3.16 17.20
N VAL A 294 -23.29 1.84 16.99
CA VAL A 294 -23.58 0.86 18.05
C VAL A 294 -22.24 0.32 18.56
N SER A 295 -22.04 0.30 19.87
CA SER A 295 -20.81 -0.15 20.53
C SER A 295 -21.13 -1.13 21.65
N ARG A 296 -20.17 -1.99 21.99
CA ARG A 296 -20.22 -2.81 23.20
C ARG A 296 -19.08 -2.39 24.12
N LEU A 297 -19.41 -2.07 25.37
CA LEU A 297 -18.45 -1.51 26.32
C LEU A 297 -17.75 -2.61 27.11
N ALA A 298 -18.53 -3.46 27.76
CA ALA A 298 -18.10 -4.63 28.52
C ALA A 298 -19.32 -5.51 28.80
N GLY A 299 -19.13 -6.82 29.06
CA GLY A 299 -20.21 -7.69 29.53
C GLY A 299 -21.49 -7.59 28.70
N ASP A 300 -22.57 -7.15 29.33
CA ASP A 300 -23.90 -6.89 28.78
C ASP A 300 -24.22 -5.40 28.54
N GLU A 301 -23.21 -4.54 28.61
CA GLU A 301 -23.34 -3.11 28.39
C GLU A 301 -23.10 -2.74 26.92
N PHE A 302 -24.11 -2.10 26.32
CA PHE A 302 -24.06 -1.55 24.98
C PHE A 302 -24.18 -0.03 25.03
N PHE A 303 -23.72 0.61 23.97
CA PHE A 303 -23.86 2.05 23.80
C PHE A 303 -24.29 2.36 22.38
N VAL A 304 -25.25 3.27 22.22
CA VAL A 304 -25.62 3.81 20.90
C VAL A 304 -25.34 5.30 20.89
N LEU A 305 -24.67 5.76 19.84
CA LEU A 305 -24.51 7.18 19.52
C LEU A 305 -25.35 7.47 18.26
N ALA A 306 -26.45 8.18 18.43
CA ALA A 306 -27.31 8.61 17.32
C ALA A 306 -26.99 10.06 16.95
N ARG A 307 -26.80 10.31 15.66
CA ARG A 307 -26.35 11.62 15.14
C ARG A 307 -27.45 12.31 14.34
N GLY A 308 -27.48 13.64 14.40
CA GLY A 308 -28.39 14.45 13.59
C GLY A 308 -29.87 14.28 13.98
N LEU A 309 -30.14 14.37 15.28
CA LEU A 309 -31.51 14.36 15.81
C LEU A 309 -32.08 15.77 15.79
N GLU A 310 -33.35 15.88 15.39
CA GLU A 310 -34.06 17.16 15.31
C GLU A 310 -34.59 17.61 16.68
N ASP A 311 -35.07 16.67 17.50
CA ASP A 311 -35.63 16.96 18.81
C ASP A 311 -35.48 15.80 19.83
N ALA A 312 -35.93 16.06 21.06
CA ALA A 312 -35.94 15.07 22.13
C ALA A 312 -36.93 13.91 21.89
N GLU A 313 -38.00 14.13 21.12
CA GLU A 313 -38.99 13.08 20.85
C GLU A 313 -38.44 12.04 19.88
N GLU A 314 -37.65 12.42 18.88
CA GLU A 314 -36.91 11.47 18.04
C GLU A 314 -36.03 10.54 18.89
N ALA A 315 -35.35 11.10 19.90
CA ALA A 315 -34.54 10.32 20.80
C ALA A 315 -35.36 9.34 21.64
N ARG A 316 -36.52 9.78 22.15
CA ARG A 316 -37.46 8.90 22.88
C ARG A 316 -37.99 7.78 21.98
N GLN A 317 -38.34 8.10 20.74
CA GLN A 317 -38.80 7.11 19.77
C GLN A 317 -37.73 6.06 19.48
N LEU A 318 -36.46 6.45 19.32
CA LEU A 318 -35.37 5.51 19.12
C LEU A 318 -35.16 4.62 20.35
N ALA A 319 -35.20 5.17 21.56
CA ALA A 319 -35.12 4.39 22.80
C ALA A 319 -36.25 3.34 22.89
N ARG A 320 -37.50 3.73 22.61
CA ARG A 320 -38.65 2.81 22.58
C ARG A 320 -38.47 1.70 21.53
N LYS A 321 -37.98 2.04 20.34
CA LYS A 321 -37.69 1.06 19.27
C LYS A 321 -36.62 0.06 19.71
N MET A 322 -35.54 0.52 20.34
CA MET A 322 -34.49 -0.35 20.86
C MET A 322 -35.01 -1.29 21.95
N LEU A 323 -35.76 -0.77 22.94
CA LEU A 323 -36.40 -1.60 23.97
C LEU A 323 -37.29 -2.69 23.37
N ALA A 324 -38.19 -2.32 22.46
CA ALA A 324 -39.11 -3.25 21.83
C ALA A 324 -38.38 -4.34 21.03
N ARG A 325 -37.26 -4.00 20.39
CA ARG A 325 -36.47 -4.93 19.57
C ARG A 325 -35.62 -5.86 20.43
N ILE A 326 -34.97 -5.34 21.47
CA ILE A 326 -34.20 -6.15 22.42
C ILE A 326 -35.12 -7.16 23.12
N GLY A 327 -36.33 -6.74 23.52
CA GLY A 327 -37.30 -7.58 24.23
C GLY A 327 -37.96 -8.67 23.40
N GLN A 328 -37.72 -8.75 22.08
CA GLN A 328 -38.29 -9.83 21.26
C GLN A 328 -37.75 -11.20 21.70
N LYS A 329 -38.62 -12.22 21.71
CA LYS A 329 -38.25 -13.58 22.12
C LYS A 329 -37.02 -14.07 21.35
N MET A 330 -36.05 -14.61 22.08
CA MET A 330 -34.83 -15.17 21.49
C MET A 330 -35.10 -16.62 21.02
N PRO A 331 -34.63 -17.02 19.82
CA PRO A 331 -34.72 -18.40 19.38
C PRO A 331 -34.06 -19.36 20.38
N GLY A 332 -34.77 -20.42 20.76
CA GLY A 332 -34.26 -21.42 21.72
C GLY A 332 -34.26 -20.99 23.19
N MET A 333 -34.79 -19.81 23.53
CA MET A 333 -34.95 -19.38 24.93
C MET A 333 -36.27 -19.91 25.52
N PRO A 334 -36.25 -20.57 26.70
CA PRO A 334 -37.44 -21.00 27.43
C PRO A 334 -38.40 -19.85 27.73
N GLY A 335 -39.69 -20.15 27.84
CA GLY A 335 -40.73 -19.13 28.04
C GLY A 335 -40.73 -18.46 29.43
N HIS A 336 -40.07 -19.06 30.43
CA HIS A 336 -39.93 -18.48 31.77
C HIS A 336 -38.78 -17.49 31.88
N LEU A 337 -37.87 -17.47 30.89
CA LEU A 337 -36.79 -16.49 30.78
C LEU A 337 -37.21 -15.36 29.85
N ALA A 338 -36.89 -14.14 30.27
CA ALA A 338 -37.11 -12.94 29.49
C ALA A 338 -35.86 -12.07 29.51
N LEU A 339 -35.54 -11.47 28.37
CA LEU A 339 -34.51 -10.45 28.24
C LEU A 339 -35.19 -9.12 28.00
N SER A 340 -34.79 -8.09 28.75
CA SER A 340 -35.16 -6.71 28.46
C SER A 340 -33.91 -5.83 28.60
N ALA A 341 -34.07 -4.52 28.56
CA ALA A 341 -32.96 -3.60 28.79
C ALA A 341 -33.41 -2.38 29.58
N SER A 342 -32.46 -1.78 30.29
CA SER A 342 -32.59 -0.46 30.87
C SER A 342 -31.73 0.50 30.07
N ILE A 343 -32.32 1.61 29.60
CA ILE A 343 -31.67 2.56 28.70
C ILE A 343 -31.61 3.95 29.32
N GLY A 344 -30.43 4.54 29.38
CA GLY A 344 -30.23 5.93 29.77
C GLY A 344 -29.91 6.79 28.57
N VAL A 345 -30.60 7.92 28.44
CA VAL A 345 -30.51 8.80 27.27
C VAL A 345 -29.96 10.16 27.67
N CYS A 346 -28.89 10.61 27.03
CA CYS A 346 -28.30 11.94 27.19
C CYS A 346 -28.29 12.66 25.84
N LEU A 347 -29.00 13.79 25.75
CA LEU A 347 -28.96 14.68 24.58
C LEU A 347 -27.76 15.63 24.67
N PHE A 348 -27.08 15.85 23.56
CA PHE A 348 -25.96 16.78 23.49
C PHE A 348 -25.86 17.42 22.09
N PRO A 349 -25.25 18.62 21.94
CA PRO A 349 -24.41 19.31 22.91
C PRO A 349 -25.24 20.06 23.98
N TYR A 350 -24.88 19.88 25.25
CA TYR A 350 -25.29 20.75 26.35
C TYR A 350 -24.11 21.63 26.79
N PRO A 351 -24.32 22.71 27.56
CA PRO A 351 -23.22 23.57 28.01
C PRO A 351 -22.13 22.77 28.74
N SER A 352 -20.87 22.96 28.32
CA SER A 352 -19.71 22.24 28.87
C SER A 352 -19.72 20.72 28.68
N ALA A 353 -20.43 20.22 27.65
CA ALA A 353 -20.39 18.80 27.30
C ALA A 353 -18.96 18.31 27.02
N SER A 354 -18.63 17.14 27.56
CA SER A 354 -17.38 16.42 27.31
C SER A 354 -17.69 14.95 27.07
N VAL A 355 -16.76 14.21 26.44
CA VAL A 355 -16.95 12.77 26.17
C VAL A 355 -17.28 12.00 27.44
N ALA A 356 -16.53 12.22 28.52
CA ALA A 356 -16.76 11.58 29.81
C ALA A 356 -18.12 11.99 30.40
N GLY A 357 -18.45 13.29 30.37
CA GLY A 357 -19.72 13.78 30.90
C GLY A 357 -20.95 13.21 30.18
N ILE A 358 -20.89 13.05 28.86
CA ILE A 358 -21.98 12.47 28.06
C ILE A 358 -22.22 11.01 28.48
N ILE A 359 -21.14 10.24 28.62
CA ILE A 359 -21.22 8.83 29.03
C ILE A 359 -21.76 8.72 30.46
N ASP A 360 -21.22 9.51 31.39
CA ASP A 360 -21.61 9.49 32.80
C ASP A 360 -23.08 9.89 33.00
N LEU A 361 -23.57 10.90 32.27
CA LEU A 361 -24.97 11.30 32.34
C LEU A 361 -25.90 10.23 31.75
N ALA A 362 -25.52 9.60 30.63
CA ALA A 362 -26.27 8.49 30.06
C ALA A 362 -26.32 7.28 31.03
N ASP A 363 -25.20 6.94 31.68
CA ASP A 363 -25.15 5.89 32.70
C ASP A 363 -26.05 6.21 33.91
N GLN A 364 -25.99 7.43 34.44
CA GLN A 364 -26.86 7.86 35.53
C GLN A 364 -28.35 7.74 35.17
N ALA A 365 -28.73 8.11 33.95
CA ALA A 365 -30.10 7.95 33.48
C ALA A 365 -30.49 6.46 33.34
N MET A 366 -29.58 5.61 32.84
CA MET A 366 -29.80 4.16 32.72
C MET A 366 -30.08 3.55 34.11
N TYR A 367 -29.33 4.00 35.11
CA TYR A 367 -29.51 3.55 36.49
C TYR A 367 -30.85 4.00 37.09
N ARG A 368 -31.37 5.19 36.72
CA ARG A 368 -32.75 5.61 37.06
C ARG A 368 -33.78 4.68 36.43
N ALA A 369 -33.61 4.33 35.16
CA ALA A 369 -34.50 3.37 34.48
C ALA A 369 -34.51 2.01 35.20
N LYS A 370 -33.34 1.49 35.60
CA LYS A 370 -33.25 0.26 36.42
C LYS A 370 -34.06 0.35 37.72
N ARG A 371 -33.95 1.47 38.44
CA ARG A 371 -34.68 1.70 39.70
C ARG A 371 -36.19 1.84 39.52
N SER A 372 -36.66 2.25 38.35
CA SER A 372 -38.10 2.37 38.04
C SER A 372 -38.80 1.04 37.72
N GLY A 373 -38.12 -0.10 37.87
CA GLY A 373 -38.69 -1.43 37.62
C GLY A 373 -38.15 -2.14 36.39
N LYS A 374 -37.05 -1.66 35.80
CA LYS A 374 -36.37 -2.23 34.60
C LYS A 374 -37.23 -2.16 33.33
N SER A 375 -36.69 -2.66 32.20
CA SER A 375 -37.41 -2.69 30.91
C SER A 375 -37.94 -1.31 30.48
N ALA A 376 -37.18 -0.25 30.76
CA ALA A 376 -37.58 1.13 30.56
C ALA A 376 -36.41 1.99 30.09
N PHE A 377 -36.70 3.23 29.71
CA PHE A 377 -35.68 4.24 29.47
C PHE A 377 -35.89 5.47 30.35
N ALA A 378 -34.84 6.23 30.61
CA ALA A 378 -34.92 7.54 31.25
C ALA A 378 -34.04 8.55 30.50
N LEU A 379 -34.51 9.80 30.41
CA LEU A 379 -33.79 10.91 29.81
C LEU A 379 -33.15 11.78 30.91
N VAL A 380 -31.93 12.25 30.69
CA VAL A 380 -31.28 13.22 31.59
C VAL A 380 -32.08 14.52 31.62
N GLY A 381 -32.49 14.97 32.81
CA GLY A 381 -33.21 16.24 33.00
C GLY A 381 -34.74 16.12 33.13
N GLU A 382 -35.33 14.93 33.02
CA GLU A 382 -36.72 14.67 33.44
C GLU A 382 -36.74 14.27 34.93
N GLU A 383 -36.98 15.23 35.82
CA GLU A 383 -37.63 14.91 37.11
C GLU A 383 -39.12 14.73 36.83
N ARG A 384 -39.69 13.59 37.24
CA ARG A 384 -41.15 13.41 37.23
C ARG A 384 -41.71 14.26 38.36
N ASP A 385 -42.47 15.28 38.00
CA ASP A 385 -43.40 15.98 38.91
C ASP A 385 -44.37 15.00 39.60
#